data_AF-A0A165R9T3-F1
#
_entry.id   AF-A0A165R9T3-F1
#
_cell.length_a   1.000
_cell.length_b   1.000
_cell.length_c   1.000
_cell.angle_alpha   90.00
_cell.angle_beta   90.00
_cell.angle_gamma   90.00
#
_symmetry.space_group_name_H-M   'P 1'
#
loop_
_entity.id
_entity.type
_entity.pdbx_description
1 polymer ?
#
loop_
_entity_poly.entity_id
_entity_poly.type
_entity_poly.pdbx_seq_one_letter_code
_entity_poly.pdbx_strand_id
1 'polypeptide(L)' 'KTETKKPVSDYEFLKAWGGWWKFMQSYGLKPWNDDDCQEAKEILRRLKQLSAGDE' A
#
# COMPACT_ATOMS: atom_id res chain seq x y z
N LYS A 1 -11.50 -22.99 10.85
CA LYS A 1 -12.15 -21.66 10.81
C LYS A 1 -11.57 -20.96 9.59
N THR A 2 -12.27 -20.96 8.47
CA THR A 2 -11.82 -20.32 7.23
C THR A 2 -11.96 -18.81 7.41
N GLU A 3 -10.86 -18.14 7.76
CA GLU A 3 -10.82 -16.68 7.89
C GLU A 3 -10.95 -16.07 6.50
N THR A 4 -12.15 -15.58 6.18
CA THR A 4 -12.41 -14.76 5.00
C THR A 4 -11.65 -13.46 5.16
N LYS A 5 -10.40 -13.40 4.67
CA LYS A 5 -9.65 -12.16 4.57
C LYS A 5 -10.39 -11.25 3.59
N LYS A 6 -11.12 -10.28 4.14
CA LYS A 6 -11.71 -9.19 3.38
C LYS A 6 -10.61 -8.58 2.51
N PRO A 7 -10.88 -8.15 1.27
CA PRO A 7 -9.87 -7.47 0.46
C PRO A 7 -9.38 -6.28 1.28
N VAL A 8 -8.08 -6.29 1.63
CA VAL A 8 -7.49 -5.24 2.45
C VAL A 8 -7.61 -3.94 1.66
N SER A 9 -8.46 -3.04 2.12
CA SER A 9 -8.59 -1.70 1.55
C SER A 9 -7.23 -0.99 1.62
N ASP A 10 -6.93 -0.16 0.63
CA ASP A 10 -5.69 0.61 0.56
C ASP A 10 -5.43 1.36 1.87
N TYR A 11 -6.49 1.91 2.47
CA TYR A 11 -6.44 2.57 3.76
C TYR A 11 -5.96 1.66 4.90
N GLU A 12 -6.45 0.42 4.99
CA GLU A 12 -6.07 -0.52 6.05
C GLU A 12 -4.64 -1.02 5.87
N PHE A 13 -4.19 -1.19 4.63
CA PHE A 13 -2.79 -1.53 4.33
C PHE A 13 -1.85 -0.38 4.71
N LEU A 14 -2.21 0.85 4.33
CA LEU A 14 -1.45 2.04 4.67
C LEU A 14 -1.47 2.33 6.17
N LYS A 15 -2.55 2.00 6.88
CA LYS A 15 -2.67 2.19 8.33
C LYS A 15 -1.59 1.42 9.09
N ALA A 16 -1.25 0.19 8.64
CA ALA A 16 -0.14 -0.56 9.20
C ALA A 16 1.23 0.13 8.99
N TRP A 17 1.37 0.90 7.91
CA TRP A 17 2.54 1.73 7.61
C TRP A 17 2.55 3.11 8.29
N GLY A 18 1.49 3.48 9.00
CA GLY A 18 1.33 4.83 9.57
C GLY A 18 0.76 5.86 8.59
N GLY A 19 0.06 5.40 7.55
CA GLY A 19 -0.67 6.21 6.57
C GLY A 19 0.10 6.45 5.29
N TRP A 20 -0.60 7.04 4.31
CA TRP A 20 -0.06 7.39 2.98
C TRP A 20 1.22 8.23 3.06
N TRP A 21 1.23 9.23 3.94
CA TRP A 21 2.36 10.16 4.06
C TRP A 21 3.64 9.47 4.55
N LYS A 22 3.50 8.56 5.53
CA LYS A 22 4.62 7.84 6.13
C LYS A 22 5.12 6.71 5.23
N PHE A 23 4.19 6.07 4.50
CA PHE A 23 4.51 5.16 3.41
C PHE A 23 5.35 5.87 2.35
N MET A 24 4.87 6.96 1.75
CA MET A 24 5.61 7.69 0.72
C MET A 24 6.98 8.16 1.24
N GLN A 25 7.04 8.74 2.44
CA GLN A 25 8.30 9.15 3.05
C GLN A 25 9.29 7.99 3.24
N SER A 26 8.81 6.77 3.54
CA SER A 26 9.67 5.59 3.70
C SER A 26 10.27 5.10 2.37
N TYR A 27 9.58 5.37 1.26
CA TYR A 27 10.07 5.09 -0.10
C TYR A 27 10.79 6.30 -0.74
N GLY A 28 10.93 7.42 -0.01
CA GLY A 28 11.52 8.66 -0.53
C GLY A 28 10.65 9.41 -1.55
N LEU A 29 9.37 9.05 -1.64
CA LEU A 29 8.40 9.60 -2.59
C LEU A 29 7.77 10.88 -2.02
N LYS A 30 7.49 11.84 -2.91
CA LYS A 30 6.93 13.14 -2.54
C LYS A 30 5.41 13.19 -2.76
N PRO A 31 4.59 13.38 -1.71
CA PRO A 31 3.13 13.44 -1.85
C PRO A 31 2.60 14.66 -2.61
N TRP A 32 3.45 15.66 -2.87
CA TRP A 32 3.13 16.82 -3.71
C TRP A 32 3.55 16.66 -5.17
N ASN A 33 4.21 15.56 -5.52
CA ASN A 33 4.53 15.23 -6.90
C ASN A 33 3.58 14.13 -7.39
N ASP A 34 2.91 14.37 -8.51
CA ASP A 34 1.94 13.44 -9.07
C ASP A 34 2.59 12.16 -9.59
N ASP A 35 3.83 12.25 -10.08
CA ASP A 35 4.64 11.13 -10.54
C ASP A 35 4.99 10.18 -9.38
N ASP A 36 5.52 10.74 -8.29
CA ASP A 36 5.78 10.02 -7.05
C ASP A 36 4.49 9.40 -6.45
N CYS A 37 3.35 10.09 -6.56
CA CYS A 37 2.06 9.57 -6.12
C CYS A 37 1.59 8.36 -6.95
N GLN A 38 1.88 8.34 -8.25
CA GLN A 38 1.59 7.20 -9.12
C GLN A 38 2.48 6.01 -8.79
N GLU A 39 3.78 6.23 -8.64
CA GLU A 39 4.75 5.22 -8.16
C GLU A 39 4.29 4.61 -6.83
N ALA A 40 3.91 5.45 -5.86
CA ALA A 40 3.42 4.99 -4.57
C ALA A 40 2.16 4.10 -4.69
N LYS A 41 1.24 4.42 -5.62
CA LYS A 41 0.05 3.60 -5.89
C LYS A 41 0.41 2.27 -6.55
N GLU A 42 1.38 2.26 -7.45
CA GLU A 42 1.88 1.03 -8.09
C GLU A 42 2.55 0.11 -7.07
N ILE A 43 3.43 0.64 -6.21
CA ILE A 43 4.06 -0.10 -5.12
C ILE A 43 2.99 -0.67 -4.19
N LEU A 44 1.99 0.13 -3.79
CA LEU A 44 0.89 -0.32 -2.94
C LEU A 44 0.11 -1.46 -3.59
N ARG A 45 -0.20 -1.35 -4.89
CA ARG A 45 -0.86 -2.41 -5.66
C ARG A 45 -0.02 -3.68 -5.70
N ARG A 46 1.30 -3.56 -5.90
CA ARG A 46 2.24 -4.70 -5.94
C ARG A 46 2.34 -5.38 -4.57
N LEU A 47 2.46 -4.61 -3.50
CA LEU A 47 2.48 -5.10 -2.12
C LEU A 47 1.18 -5.81 -1.74
N LYS A 48 0.03 -5.25 -2.16
CA LYS A 48 -1.28 -5.90 -1.97
C LYS A 48 -1.37 -7.22 -2.73
N GLN A 49 -0.84 -7.29 -3.96
CA GLN A 49 -0.75 -8.56 -4.70
C GLN A 49 0.13 -9.58 -3.98
N LEU A 50 1.33 -9.18 -3.53
CA LEU A 50 2.23 -10.05 -2.76
C LEU A 50 1.65 -10.52 -1.42
N SER A 51 0.77 -9.71 -0.82
CA SER A 51 0.08 -10.08 0.43
C SER A 51 -1.20 -10.90 0.21
N ALA A 52 -1.73 -10.94 -1.01
CA ALA A 52 -3.03 -11.54 -1.34
C ALA A 52 -2.95 -12.80 -2.22
N GLY A 53 -1.79 -13.15 -2.76
CA GLY A 53 -1.48 -14.49 -3.29
C GLY A 53 -0.19 -14.97 -2.63
N ASP A 54 -0.15 -16.10 -1.92
CA ASP A 54 -0.18 -17.47 -2.47
C ASP A 54 1.01 -17.69 -3.41
N GLU A 55 2.11 -18.16 -2.80
CA GLU A 55 3.32 -18.83 -3.36
C GLU A 55 4.16 -18.14 -4.46
#